data_AF-A0A0P9DYP2-F1
#
_entry.id   AF-A0A0P9DYP2-F1
#
_cell.length_a   1.000
_cell.length_b   1.000
_cell.length_c   1.000
_cell.angle_alpha   90.00
_cell.angle_beta   90.00
_cell.angle_gamma   90.00
#
_symmetry.space_group_name_H-M   'P 1'
#
loop_
_entity.id
_entity.type
_entity.pdbx_description
1 polymer ?
#
loop_
_entity_poly.entity_id
_entity_poly.type
_entity_poly.pdbx_seq_one_letter_code
_entity_poly.pdbx_strand_id
1 'polypeptide(L)'
;TGGTRVVSDKIRVRITSDPGESFIDRMISLVEGAKRQKTPNEIALNTLLTSLTLIFMIVVVTLAPIARYLEIELQIPVLIALLVCLIPTTIGGLLSAIGIAGMDRVTQFNVLAMSGKAVEASGDINTMILDKTGTITFGNRMASEFVPVGSADSDTVAEWAAISSVKDETPEGRSVLELMKKQSFSFDQALAEGGEFIEFKAETRMSGIDLTDGRKARKGAVDAVKKWVQAQGGSIPADLEAKGNAIASEGGTPLAVAVDREIFGLIYLKDTVKPGMRERFEQLRKMGIKTIMCTGDNPLTAATIAREAGVDDFIAESKPEDKIAVIRREQAEGKLVAMTGDGTNDAPALAQADVGLAMNSGTVAAKEAANMVDLDSDPSKIIEVVAIGKQLLMTRGALTTFSIANDVAKYFAIIPAMFTLAIPQMEALNIMKLGSPMSAILSALIFNAIIIPLLIPLAMKGVTYKPMSSTQLLRRNLFLYGLGGGLVPFVGIKLIDLAVHLWI
;
A
#
# COMPACT_ATOMS: atom_id res chain seq x y z
N THR A 1 19.14 13.84 10.98
CA THR A 1 18.79 12.41 11.17
C THR A 1 20.01 11.57 10.81
N GLY A 2 20.34 10.53 11.58
CA GLY A 2 21.43 9.62 11.21
C GLY A 2 21.07 8.80 9.96
N GLY A 3 22.05 8.45 9.13
CA GLY A 3 21.86 7.67 7.90
C GLY A 3 21.66 8.50 6.61
N THR A 4 21.72 9.84 6.68
CA THR A 4 21.59 10.73 5.51
C THR A 4 22.94 11.24 5.01
N ARG A 5 23.03 11.59 3.72
CA ARG A 5 24.23 12.18 3.11
C ARG A 5 24.11 13.71 3.02
N VAL A 6 25.16 14.42 3.45
CA VAL A 6 25.30 15.87 3.24
C VAL A 6 25.67 16.11 1.77
N VAL A 7 24.89 16.93 1.05
CA VAL A 7 25.03 17.13 -0.40
C VAL A 7 25.86 18.37 -0.74
N SER A 8 25.86 19.40 0.10
CA SER A 8 26.71 20.59 -0.05
C SER A 8 27.30 21.06 1.29
N ASP A 9 28.42 21.76 1.23
CA ASP A 9 29.07 22.46 2.34
C ASP A 9 29.44 21.58 3.55
N LYS A 10 29.33 22.14 4.76
CA LYS A 10 29.62 21.48 6.03
C LYS A 10 28.55 21.82 7.04
N ILE A 11 28.09 20.82 7.78
CA ILE A 11 27.16 20.99 8.90
C ILE A 11 27.83 20.60 10.21
N ARG A 12 27.52 21.31 11.29
CA ARG A 12 27.90 20.95 12.66
C ARG A 12 26.64 20.45 13.36
N VAL A 13 26.65 19.20 13.79
CA VAL A 13 25.49 18.54 14.40
C VAL A 13 25.77 18.19 15.86
N ARG A 14 24.74 18.31 16.71
CA ARG A 14 24.74 17.80 18.08
C ARG A 14 24.01 16.45 18.07
N ILE A 15 24.64 15.42 18.59
CA ILE A 15 23.99 14.12 18.78
C ILE A 15 23.03 14.27 19.97
N THR A 16 21.76 13.95 19.74
CA THR A 16 20.67 14.06 20.73
C THR A 16 20.09 12.70 21.13
N SER A 17 20.58 11.61 20.55
CA SER A 17 20.08 10.26 20.77
C SER A 17 21.19 9.40 21.35
N ASP A 18 20.86 8.61 22.37
CA ASP A 18 21.77 7.65 22.97
C ASP A 18 21.97 6.41 22.06
N PRO A 19 23.05 5.62 22.27
CA PRO A 19 23.26 4.38 21.53
C PRO A 19 22.06 3.42 21.64
N GLY A 20 21.56 2.92 20.51
CA GLY A 20 20.36 2.07 20.47
C GLY A 20 19.04 2.84 20.31
N GLU A 21 19.05 4.17 20.46
CA GLU A 21 17.86 5.01 20.27
C GLU A 21 17.88 5.83 18.97
N SER A 22 18.94 5.66 18.16
CA SER A 22 19.07 6.37 16.88
C SER A 22 17.94 5.97 15.93
N PHE A 23 17.65 6.81 14.94
CA PHE A 23 16.63 6.50 13.93
C PHE A 23 16.90 5.16 13.21
N ILE A 24 18.18 4.87 12.90
CA ILE A 24 18.59 3.60 12.31
C ILE A 24 18.41 2.45 13.30
N ASP A 25 18.80 2.62 14.56
CA ASP A 25 18.64 1.58 15.60
C ASP A 25 17.16 1.28 15.87
N ARG A 26 16.28 2.29 15.83
CA ARG A 26 14.82 2.09 15.91
C ARG A 26 14.29 1.34 14.69
N MET A 27 14.80 1.62 13.48
CA MET A 27 14.43 0.83 12.31
C MET A 27 14.93 -0.63 12.42
N ILE A 28 16.14 -0.83 12.92
CA ILE A 28 16.70 -2.17 13.14
C ILE A 28 15.88 -2.90 14.21
N SER A 29 15.56 -2.27 15.34
CA SER A 29 14.81 -2.91 16.43
C SER A 29 13.34 -3.18 16.07
N LEU A 30 12.72 -2.34 15.24
CA LEU A 30 11.39 -2.61 14.67
C LEU A 30 11.42 -3.84 13.75
N VAL A 31 12.50 -4.02 12.98
CA VAL A 31 12.69 -5.18 12.08
C VAL A 31 13.10 -6.44 12.86
N GLU A 32 13.97 -6.33 13.85
CA GLU A 32 14.49 -7.46 14.66
C GLU A 32 13.51 -7.91 15.75
N GLY A 33 12.79 -6.97 16.38
CA GLY A 33 11.80 -7.23 17.42
C GLY A 33 10.50 -7.82 16.89
N ALA A 34 10.22 -7.65 15.60
CA ALA A 34 9.14 -8.31 14.92
C ALA A 34 9.44 -9.80 14.73
N LYS A 35 9.01 -10.63 15.68
CA LYS A 35 8.95 -12.08 15.46
C LYS A 35 8.06 -12.36 14.25
N ARG A 36 8.66 -12.84 13.15
CA ARG A 36 7.92 -13.29 11.98
C ARG A 36 6.96 -14.41 12.39
N GLN A 37 5.68 -14.07 12.46
CA GLN A 37 4.61 -15.06 12.56
C GLN A 37 4.32 -15.61 11.16
N LYS A 38 4.01 -16.91 11.09
CA LYS A 38 3.48 -17.49 9.86
C LYS A 38 2.15 -16.81 9.54
N THR A 39 1.96 -16.46 8.29
CA THR A 39 0.73 -15.81 7.82
C THR A 39 -0.41 -16.82 7.70
N PRO A 40 -1.68 -16.37 7.66
CA PRO A 40 -2.81 -17.28 7.50
C PRO A 40 -2.71 -18.18 6.25
N ASN A 41 -2.29 -17.65 5.09
CA ASN A 41 -2.11 -18.48 3.89
C ASN A 41 -0.87 -19.39 4.02
N GLU A 42 0.20 -18.94 4.67
CA GLU A 42 1.35 -19.80 4.97
C GLU A 42 0.94 -20.98 5.87
N ILE A 43 0.10 -20.74 6.87
CA ILE A 43 -0.47 -21.78 7.74
C ILE A 43 -1.36 -22.73 6.93
N ALA A 44 -2.30 -22.20 6.14
CA ALA A 44 -3.21 -23.01 5.33
C ALA A 44 -2.46 -23.92 4.35
N LEU A 45 -1.46 -23.37 3.67
CA LEU A 45 -0.61 -24.14 2.77
C LEU A 45 0.22 -25.17 3.55
N ASN A 46 0.82 -24.80 4.68
CA ASN A 46 1.57 -25.75 5.51
C ASN A 46 0.69 -26.91 6.00
N THR A 47 -0.58 -26.66 6.35
CA THR A 47 -1.54 -27.71 6.68
C THR A 47 -1.79 -28.64 5.49
N LEU A 48 -2.02 -28.10 4.29
CA LEU A 48 -2.16 -28.91 3.08
C LEU A 48 -0.91 -29.76 2.80
N LEU A 49 0.29 -29.17 2.87
CA LEU A 49 1.55 -29.88 2.65
C LEU A 49 1.79 -30.98 3.69
N THR A 50 1.45 -30.72 4.96
CA THR A 50 1.53 -31.71 6.04
C THR A 50 0.56 -32.86 5.79
N SER A 51 -0.69 -32.57 5.39
CA SER A 51 -1.68 -33.59 5.05
C SER A 51 -1.25 -34.45 3.86
N LEU A 52 -0.74 -33.85 2.78
CA LEU A 52 -0.21 -34.60 1.62
C LEU A 52 0.98 -35.47 2.01
N THR A 53 1.91 -34.95 2.81
CA THR A 53 3.06 -35.72 3.31
C THR A 53 2.60 -36.93 4.13
N LEU A 54 1.60 -36.76 5.00
CA LEU A 54 1.03 -37.87 5.77
C LEU A 54 0.36 -38.92 4.86
N ILE A 55 -0.42 -38.47 3.87
CA ILE A 55 -1.07 -39.36 2.89
C ILE A 55 -0.01 -40.17 2.14
N PHE A 56 1.02 -39.53 1.59
CA PHE A 56 2.08 -40.22 0.84
C PHE A 56 2.91 -41.14 1.73
N MET A 57 3.15 -40.76 2.99
CA MET A 57 3.80 -41.64 3.96
C MET A 57 2.97 -42.90 4.20
N ILE A 58 1.66 -42.79 4.41
CA ILE A 58 0.76 -43.94 4.57
C ILE A 58 0.78 -44.80 3.30
N VAL A 59 0.67 -44.21 2.11
CA VAL A 59 0.73 -44.94 0.83
C VAL A 59 2.04 -45.72 0.71
N VAL A 60 3.20 -45.10 0.92
CA VAL A 60 4.50 -45.76 0.78
C VAL A 60 4.70 -46.85 1.83
N VAL A 61 4.32 -46.60 3.09
CA VAL A 61 4.43 -47.59 4.17
C VAL A 61 3.53 -48.80 3.92
N THR A 62 2.33 -48.59 3.38
CA THR A 62 1.38 -49.68 3.07
C THR A 62 1.76 -50.46 1.81
N LEU A 63 2.53 -49.89 0.89
CA LEU A 63 3.07 -50.64 -0.27
C LEU A 63 3.98 -51.79 0.16
N ALA A 64 4.76 -51.65 1.23
CA ALA A 64 5.68 -52.69 1.70
C ALA A 64 4.97 -54.01 2.11
N PRO A 65 3.95 -54.03 2.99
CA PRO A 65 3.22 -55.25 3.31
C PRO A 65 2.40 -55.78 2.13
N ILE A 66 1.84 -54.92 1.27
CA ILE A 66 1.11 -55.34 0.06
C ILE A 66 2.05 -56.08 -0.89
N ALA A 67 3.24 -55.52 -1.15
CA ALA A 67 4.24 -56.13 -2.01
C ALA A 67 4.71 -57.48 -1.44
N ARG A 68 4.97 -57.56 -0.12
CA ARG A 68 5.33 -58.83 0.54
C ARG A 68 4.23 -59.89 0.41
N TYR A 69 2.96 -59.51 0.53
CA TYR A 69 1.84 -60.43 0.35
C TYR A 69 1.79 -61.00 -1.08
N LEU A 70 2.19 -60.21 -2.07
CA LEU A 70 2.31 -60.61 -3.48
C LEU A 70 3.67 -61.26 -3.81
N GLU A 71 4.49 -61.58 -2.81
CA GLU A 71 5.86 -62.13 -2.96
C GLU A 71 6.82 -61.22 -3.77
N ILE A 72 6.58 -59.91 -3.75
CA ILE A 72 7.39 -58.88 -4.41
C ILE A 72 8.32 -58.22 -3.37
N GLU A 73 9.64 -58.31 -3.59
CA GLU A 73 10.62 -57.61 -2.76
C GLU A 73 10.83 -56.17 -3.24
N LEU A 74 10.37 -55.20 -2.44
CA LEU A 74 10.66 -53.78 -2.65
C LEU A 74 11.86 -53.36 -1.79
N GLN A 75 12.89 -52.83 -2.44
CA GLN A 75 14.07 -52.30 -1.76
C GLN A 75 13.73 -51.02 -1.00
N ILE A 76 14.20 -50.90 0.24
CA ILE A 76 13.98 -49.71 1.09
C ILE A 76 14.43 -48.41 0.40
N PRO A 77 15.61 -48.33 -0.27
CA PRO A 77 16.01 -47.12 -1.00
C PRO A 77 14.99 -46.67 -2.06
N VAL A 78 14.32 -47.60 -2.73
CA VAL A 78 13.30 -47.31 -3.75
C VAL A 78 12.03 -46.74 -3.13
N LEU A 79 11.61 -47.27 -1.97
CA LEU A 79 10.49 -46.71 -1.20
C LEU A 79 10.81 -45.29 -0.70
N ILE A 80 12.04 -45.05 -0.21
CA ILE A 80 12.50 -43.72 0.18
C ILE A 80 12.50 -42.78 -1.03
N ALA A 81 13.00 -43.24 -2.18
CA ALA A 81 13.02 -42.46 -3.41
C ALA A 81 11.61 -42.05 -3.86
N LEU A 82 10.66 -43.00 -3.84
CA LEU A 82 9.26 -42.73 -4.13
C LEU A 82 8.69 -41.69 -3.16
N LEU A 83 8.91 -41.85 -1.86
CA LEU A 83 8.41 -40.92 -0.85
C LEU A 83 8.94 -39.50 -1.07
N VAL A 84 10.26 -39.35 -1.29
CA VAL A 84 10.89 -38.03 -1.52
C VAL A 84 10.39 -37.38 -2.81
N CYS A 85 10.08 -38.17 -3.85
CA CYS A 85 9.52 -37.65 -5.09
C CYS A 85 8.07 -37.17 -4.92
N LEU A 86 7.25 -37.89 -4.14
CA LEU A 86 5.84 -37.56 -3.94
C LEU A 86 5.62 -36.44 -2.93
N ILE A 87 6.45 -36.33 -1.89
CA ILE A 87 6.35 -35.21 -0.96
C ILE A 87 6.49 -33.89 -1.73
N PRO A 88 5.67 -32.86 -1.44
CA PRO A 88 5.68 -31.58 -2.15
C PRO A 88 6.87 -30.69 -1.74
N THR A 89 8.09 -31.22 -1.89
CA THR A 89 9.36 -30.57 -1.51
C THR A 89 9.60 -29.27 -2.29
N THR A 90 9.11 -29.21 -3.54
CA THR A 90 9.26 -28.03 -4.41
C THR A 90 8.66 -26.79 -3.78
N ILE A 91 7.38 -26.83 -3.41
CA ILE A 91 6.72 -25.69 -2.77
C ILE A 91 7.14 -25.54 -1.30
N GLY A 92 7.38 -26.66 -0.59
CA GLY A 92 7.83 -26.63 0.81
C GLY A 92 9.14 -25.86 1.01
N GLY A 93 10.10 -26.03 0.09
CA GLY A 93 11.37 -25.30 0.13
C GLY A 93 11.29 -23.83 -0.32
N LEU A 94 10.33 -23.50 -1.20
CA LEU A 94 10.22 -22.16 -1.79
C LEU A 94 9.31 -21.21 -1.00
N LEU A 95 8.45 -21.72 -0.12
CA LEU A 95 7.51 -20.94 0.69
C LEU A 95 8.19 -19.77 1.44
N SER A 96 9.30 -20.06 2.13
CA SER A 96 10.06 -19.08 2.90
C SER A 96 10.71 -18.03 1.99
N ALA A 97 11.23 -18.43 0.83
CA ALA A 97 11.85 -17.54 -0.14
C ALA A 97 10.83 -16.55 -0.72
N ILE A 98 9.61 -17.00 -1.05
CA ILE A 98 8.53 -16.13 -1.53
C ILE A 98 8.19 -15.07 -0.48
N GLY A 99 8.06 -15.46 0.79
CA GLY A 99 7.78 -14.53 1.88
C GLY A 99 8.86 -13.45 2.03
N ILE A 100 10.14 -13.86 2.04
CA ILE A 100 11.28 -12.94 2.15
C ILE A 100 11.34 -11.98 0.96
N ALA A 101 11.18 -12.50 -0.27
CA ALA A 101 11.13 -11.68 -1.48
C ALA A 101 9.96 -10.70 -1.49
N GLY A 102 8.84 -11.03 -0.84
CA GLY A 102 7.72 -10.12 -0.64
C GLY A 102 8.10 -8.92 0.21
N MET A 103 8.67 -9.17 1.37
CA MET A 103 9.10 -8.13 2.31
C MET A 103 10.19 -7.26 1.71
N ASP A 104 11.18 -7.85 1.03
CA ASP A 104 12.25 -7.12 0.35
C ASP A 104 11.70 -6.16 -0.72
N ARG A 105 10.74 -6.62 -1.53
CA ARG A 105 10.12 -5.76 -2.55
C ARG A 105 9.31 -4.61 -1.95
N VAL A 106 8.56 -4.83 -0.87
CA VAL A 106 7.85 -3.72 -0.20
C VAL A 106 8.84 -2.68 0.35
N THR A 107 9.95 -3.12 0.94
CA THR A 107 11.03 -2.24 1.40
C THR A 107 11.69 -1.46 0.26
N GLN A 108 11.90 -2.09 -0.91
CA GLN A 108 12.42 -1.41 -2.11
C GLN A 108 11.50 -0.29 -2.63
N PHE A 109 10.20 -0.35 -2.31
CA PHE A 109 9.24 0.72 -2.57
C PHE A 109 9.15 1.74 -1.41
N ASN A 110 10.17 1.80 -0.55
CA ASN A 110 10.23 2.72 0.58
C ASN A 110 9.05 2.54 1.55
N VAL A 111 8.56 1.32 1.72
CA VAL A 111 7.54 0.97 2.73
C VAL A 111 8.15 -0.07 3.67
N LEU A 112 8.22 0.23 4.96
CA LEU A 112 8.67 -0.71 5.98
C LEU A 112 7.49 -1.54 6.45
N ALA A 113 7.54 -2.85 6.22
CA ALA A 113 6.56 -3.77 6.78
C ALA A 113 7.11 -4.43 8.05
N MET A 114 6.41 -4.26 9.17
CA MET A 114 6.80 -4.86 10.46
C MET A 114 6.65 -6.38 10.45
N SER A 115 5.89 -6.95 9.51
CA SER A 115 5.75 -8.41 9.41
C SER A 115 5.38 -8.86 8.01
N GLY A 116 5.71 -10.12 7.68
CA GLY A 116 5.27 -10.74 6.43
C GLY A 116 3.74 -10.90 6.37
N LYS A 117 3.07 -10.94 7.53
CA LYS A 117 1.61 -10.97 7.64
C LYS A 117 0.99 -9.70 7.05
N ALA A 118 1.55 -8.53 7.34
CA ALA A 118 1.06 -7.27 6.80
C ALA A 118 1.16 -7.25 5.27
N VAL A 119 2.32 -7.65 4.72
CA VAL A 119 2.56 -7.71 3.27
C VAL A 119 1.63 -8.68 2.55
N GLU A 120 1.26 -9.76 3.21
CA GLU A 120 0.35 -10.73 2.63
C GLU A 120 -1.11 -10.29 2.74
N ALA A 121 -1.52 -9.79 3.91
CA ALA A 121 -2.85 -9.25 4.13
C ALA A 121 -3.14 -8.11 3.15
N SER A 122 -2.12 -7.33 2.76
CA SER A 122 -2.31 -6.27 1.77
C SER A 122 -2.77 -6.78 0.40
N GLY A 123 -2.47 -8.03 0.05
CA GLY A 123 -2.91 -8.64 -1.20
C GLY A 123 -4.42 -8.93 -1.24
N ASP A 124 -5.04 -9.14 -0.08
CA ASP A 124 -6.45 -9.53 0.06
C ASP A 124 -7.34 -8.42 0.62
N ILE A 125 -6.83 -7.19 0.76
CA ILE A 125 -7.63 -6.02 1.17
C ILE A 125 -8.86 -5.88 0.27
N ASN A 126 -10.02 -5.65 0.88
CA ASN A 126 -11.29 -5.38 0.22
C ASN A 126 -11.74 -3.94 0.42
N THR A 127 -11.46 -3.34 1.57
CA THR A 127 -11.84 -1.96 1.90
C THR A 127 -10.62 -1.19 2.38
N MET A 128 -10.42 0.00 1.82
CA MET A 128 -9.40 0.94 2.25
C MET A 128 -10.08 2.15 2.88
N ILE A 129 -9.74 2.41 4.14
CA ILE A 129 -10.17 3.58 4.89
C ILE A 129 -9.03 4.59 4.87
N LEU A 130 -9.33 5.81 4.47
CA LEU A 130 -8.35 6.89 4.38
C LEU A 130 -8.75 8.01 5.31
N ASP A 131 -7.80 8.46 6.14
CA ASP A 131 -7.95 9.81 6.69
C ASP A 131 -7.90 10.84 5.56
N LYS A 132 -8.61 11.97 5.70
CA LYS A 132 -8.58 13.04 4.70
C LYS A 132 -7.33 13.90 4.82
N THR A 133 -6.98 14.31 6.04
CA THR A 133 -5.95 15.33 6.29
C THR A 133 -4.58 14.69 6.12
N GLY A 134 -3.67 15.36 5.39
CA GLY A 134 -2.31 14.86 5.15
C GLY A 134 -2.23 13.64 4.21
N THR A 135 -3.32 12.90 4.02
CA THR A 135 -3.41 11.71 3.17
C THR A 135 -4.01 12.09 1.80
N ILE A 136 -5.34 12.26 1.69
CA ILE A 136 -6.01 12.60 0.42
C ILE A 136 -5.67 14.03 -0.03
N THR A 137 -5.55 14.91 0.94
CA THR A 137 -5.29 16.35 0.75
C THR A 137 -3.91 16.72 1.25
N PHE A 138 -3.43 17.92 0.92
CA PHE A 138 -2.22 18.45 1.53
C PHE A 138 -2.39 18.76 3.03
N GLY A 139 -3.62 18.81 3.54
CA GLY A 139 -3.95 19.10 4.93
C GLY A 139 -3.98 20.60 5.27
N ASN A 140 -3.49 21.45 4.37
CA ASN A 140 -3.56 22.91 4.47
C ASN A 140 -4.64 23.45 3.53
N ARG A 141 -5.37 24.48 3.95
CA ARG A 141 -6.36 25.15 3.10
C ARG A 141 -5.65 26.15 2.18
N MET A 142 -5.72 25.93 0.87
CA MET A 142 -5.02 26.71 -0.13
C MET A 142 -5.99 27.68 -0.82
N ALA A 143 -5.50 28.86 -1.22
CA ALA A 143 -6.27 29.84 -1.97
C ALA A 143 -6.64 29.29 -3.36
N SER A 144 -7.94 29.31 -3.65
CA SER A 144 -8.51 28.80 -4.90
C SER A 144 -9.11 29.90 -5.77
N GLU A 145 -9.66 30.96 -5.16
CA GLU A 145 -10.35 32.03 -5.88
C GLU A 145 -10.35 33.34 -5.10
N PHE A 146 -10.34 34.47 -5.82
CA PHE A 146 -10.58 35.80 -5.28
C PHE A 146 -12.01 36.22 -5.62
N VAL A 147 -12.82 36.45 -4.58
CA VAL A 147 -14.24 36.77 -4.72
C VAL A 147 -14.46 38.23 -4.33
N PRO A 148 -14.66 39.15 -5.29
CA PRO A 148 -14.90 40.56 -5.01
C PRO A 148 -16.22 40.79 -4.29
N VAL A 149 -16.29 41.83 -3.47
CA VAL A 149 -17.52 42.30 -2.79
C VAL A 149 -17.72 43.79 -3.03
N GLY A 150 -18.95 44.27 -2.91
CA GLY A 150 -19.28 45.67 -3.16
C GLY A 150 -18.98 46.09 -4.60
N SER A 151 -18.20 47.17 -4.76
CA SER A 151 -17.80 47.73 -6.06
C SER A 151 -16.39 47.33 -6.50
N ALA A 152 -15.69 46.49 -5.74
CA ALA A 152 -14.36 46.03 -6.10
C ALA A 152 -14.41 45.03 -7.26
N ASP A 153 -13.34 44.98 -8.04
CA ASP A 153 -13.10 43.94 -9.04
C ASP A 153 -12.14 42.87 -8.51
N SER A 154 -12.01 41.76 -9.25
CA SER A 154 -11.13 40.65 -8.87
C SER A 154 -9.66 41.08 -8.79
N ASP A 155 -9.22 41.99 -9.67
CA ASP A 155 -7.85 42.52 -9.70
C ASP A 155 -7.51 43.22 -8.38
N THR A 156 -8.40 44.09 -7.90
CA THR A 156 -8.20 44.84 -6.65
C THR A 156 -8.14 43.91 -5.43
N VAL A 157 -9.01 42.90 -5.37
CA VAL A 157 -8.97 41.91 -4.28
C VAL A 157 -7.66 41.13 -4.30
N ALA A 158 -7.26 40.69 -5.49
CA ALA A 158 -6.07 39.89 -5.71
C ALA A 158 -4.80 40.68 -5.30
N GLU A 159 -4.72 41.95 -5.69
CA GLU A 159 -3.65 42.87 -5.29
C GLU A 159 -3.54 43.00 -3.76
N TRP A 160 -4.64 43.34 -3.07
CA TRP A 160 -4.61 43.52 -1.62
C TRP A 160 -4.42 42.22 -0.85
N ALA A 161 -4.93 41.10 -1.37
CA ALA A 161 -4.66 39.77 -0.83
C ALA A 161 -3.18 39.42 -0.92
N ALA A 162 -2.53 39.75 -2.04
CA ALA A 162 -1.10 39.52 -2.23
C ALA A 162 -0.23 40.41 -1.33
N ILE A 163 -0.51 41.72 -1.28
CA ILE A 163 0.20 42.68 -0.43
C ILE A 163 0.13 42.25 1.04
N SER A 164 -1.06 41.88 1.53
CA SER A 164 -1.24 41.40 2.91
C SER A 164 -0.65 40.02 3.20
N SER A 165 -0.23 39.27 2.16
CA SER A 165 0.33 37.92 2.28
C SER A 165 1.83 37.85 1.93
N VAL A 166 2.46 38.95 1.50
CA VAL A 166 3.81 38.90 0.91
C VAL A 166 4.89 38.38 1.88
N LYS A 167 4.72 38.65 3.18
CA LYS A 167 5.59 38.18 4.28
C LYS A 167 4.93 37.07 5.12
N ASP A 168 3.79 36.56 4.68
CA ASP A 168 3.08 35.50 5.37
C ASP A 168 3.65 34.13 4.94
N GLU A 169 4.53 33.57 5.78
CA GLU A 169 5.19 32.30 5.49
C GLU A 169 4.30 31.06 5.68
N THR A 170 3.07 31.24 6.16
CA THR A 170 2.12 30.13 6.31
C THR A 170 1.75 29.52 4.95
N PRO A 171 1.34 28.24 4.91
CA PRO A 171 0.82 27.62 3.69
C PRO A 171 -0.31 28.45 3.04
N GLU A 172 -1.23 28.98 3.85
CA GLU A 172 -2.31 29.86 3.43
C GLU A 172 -1.76 31.12 2.76
N GLY A 173 -0.80 31.81 3.38
CA GLY A 173 -0.15 33.00 2.84
C GLY A 173 0.55 32.76 1.51
N ARG A 174 1.36 31.69 1.43
CA ARG A 174 2.06 31.29 0.19
C ARG A 174 1.08 30.94 -0.93
N SER A 175 -0.01 30.26 -0.60
CA SER A 175 -1.02 29.84 -1.59
C SER A 175 -1.70 31.02 -2.29
N VAL A 176 -1.86 32.16 -1.60
CA VAL A 176 -2.39 33.39 -2.19
C VAL A 176 -1.46 33.91 -3.29
N LEU A 177 -0.15 33.93 -3.03
CA LEU A 177 0.86 34.37 -4.01
C LEU A 177 0.98 33.39 -5.19
N GLU A 178 0.79 32.10 -4.96
CA GLU A 178 0.73 31.09 -6.02
C GLU A 178 -0.51 31.27 -6.90
N LEU A 179 -1.67 31.54 -6.30
CA LEU A 179 -2.91 31.80 -7.02
C LEU A 179 -2.81 33.03 -7.92
N MET A 180 -2.20 34.12 -7.43
CA MET A 180 -1.88 35.31 -8.22
C MET A 180 -1.13 34.98 -9.50
N LYS A 181 -0.03 34.24 -9.37
CA LYS A 181 0.81 33.82 -10.51
C LYS A 181 0.04 32.93 -11.48
N LYS A 182 -0.78 32.01 -10.97
CA LYS A 182 -1.57 31.07 -11.78
C LYS A 182 -2.67 31.79 -12.59
N GLN A 183 -3.30 32.81 -12.04
CA GLN A 183 -4.35 33.59 -12.70
C GLN A 183 -3.82 34.82 -13.47
N SER A 184 -2.49 35.00 -13.52
CA SER A 184 -1.82 36.11 -14.21
C SER A 184 -2.19 37.50 -13.68
N PHE A 185 -2.52 37.61 -12.39
CA PHE A 185 -2.69 38.89 -11.73
C PHE A 185 -1.33 39.50 -11.36
N SER A 186 -1.23 40.82 -11.45
CA SER A 186 -0.06 41.59 -11.03
C SER A 186 -0.38 42.41 -9.78
N PHE A 187 0.60 42.58 -8.91
CA PHE A 187 0.54 43.52 -7.80
C PHE A 187 1.88 44.25 -7.71
N ASP A 188 1.87 45.50 -7.25
CA ASP A 188 3.11 46.25 -7.04
C ASP A 188 3.78 45.82 -5.73
N GLN A 189 4.85 45.04 -5.86
CA GLN A 189 5.60 44.52 -4.71
C GLN A 189 6.31 45.65 -3.93
N ALA A 190 6.60 46.79 -4.56
CA ALA A 190 7.22 47.93 -3.91
C ALA A 190 6.32 48.55 -2.83
N LEU A 191 4.98 48.43 -2.96
CA LEU A 191 4.04 48.88 -1.93
C LEU A 191 4.27 48.20 -0.58
N ALA A 192 4.62 46.91 -0.59
CA ALA A 192 4.87 46.14 0.63
C ALA A 192 6.32 46.28 1.15
N GLU A 193 7.19 46.96 0.40
CA GLU A 193 8.59 47.13 0.75
C GLU A 193 8.75 48.12 1.92
N GLY A 194 9.48 47.72 2.96
CA GLY A 194 9.63 48.52 4.19
C GLY A 194 8.42 48.55 5.13
N GLY A 195 7.28 47.94 4.76
CA GLY A 195 6.10 47.85 5.63
C GLY A 195 6.29 46.89 6.83
N GLU A 196 5.62 47.20 7.95
CA GLU A 196 5.61 46.40 9.18
C GLU A 196 4.59 45.26 9.06
N PHE A 197 5.08 44.02 9.12
CA PHE A 197 4.21 42.85 9.00
C PHE A 197 3.55 42.52 10.33
N ILE A 198 2.25 42.26 10.28
CA ILE A 198 1.49 41.78 11.43
C ILE A 198 1.24 40.29 11.26
N GLU A 199 1.98 39.51 12.04
CA GLU A 199 1.80 38.07 12.13
C GLU A 199 0.39 37.69 12.57
N PHE A 200 -0.08 36.53 12.10
CA PHE A 200 -1.34 35.97 12.50
C PHE A 200 -1.37 35.70 14.02
N LYS A 201 -2.40 36.20 14.70
CA LYS A 201 -2.67 35.86 16.10
C LYS A 201 -4.04 35.20 16.22
N ALA A 202 -4.12 34.12 16.99
CA ALA A 202 -5.37 33.36 17.15
C ALA A 202 -6.48 34.20 17.82
N GLU A 203 -6.10 35.14 18.68
CA GLU A 203 -7.01 36.06 19.38
C GLU A 203 -7.64 37.07 18.42
N THR A 204 -6.86 37.59 17.47
CA THR A 204 -7.33 38.57 16.48
C THR A 204 -7.90 37.90 15.23
N ARG A 205 -7.54 36.65 14.95
CA ARG A 205 -7.93 35.87 13.77
C ARG A 205 -7.65 36.58 12.44
N MET A 206 -6.60 37.40 12.42
CA MET A 206 -6.18 38.19 11.24
C MET A 206 -4.66 38.36 11.21
N SER A 207 -4.13 38.52 10.00
CA SER A 207 -2.76 38.96 9.70
C SER A 207 -2.80 40.10 8.68
N GLY A 208 -1.65 40.69 8.37
CA GLY A 208 -1.57 41.68 7.31
C GLY A 208 -0.30 42.51 7.38
N ILE A 209 -0.36 43.74 6.86
CA ILE A 209 0.79 44.63 6.77
C ILE A 209 0.36 46.09 6.98
N ASP A 210 1.18 46.83 7.70
CA ASP A 210 1.11 48.30 7.80
C ASP A 210 2.12 48.89 6.81
N LEU A 211 1.61 49.57 5.80
CA LEU A 211 2.42 50.12 4.71
C LEU A 211 3.11 51.42 5.13
N THR A 212 4.18 51.77 4.43
CA THR A 212 4.96 52.98 4.67
C THR A 212 4.20 54.26 4.33
N ASP A 213 3.18 54.17 3.47
CA ASP A 213 2.27 55.27 3.12
C ASP A 213 1.14 55.49 4.14
N GLY A 214 1.09 54.69 5.22
CA GLY A 214 0.13 54.79 6.31
C GLY A 214 -1.12 53.92 6.15
N ARG A 215 -1.35 53.29 4.99
CA ARG A 215 -2.46 52.35 4.79
C ARG A 215 -2.22 51.04 5.54
N LYS A 216 -3.29 50.45 6.06
CA LYS A 216 -3.25 49.19 6.79
C LYS A 216 -4.04 48.13 6.05
N ALA A 217 -3.35 47.14 5.49
CA ALA A 217 -3.98 46.01 4.83
C ALA A 217 -4.12 44.84 5.80
N ARG A 218 -5.30 44.22 5.85
CA ARG A 218 -5.61 43.07 6.72
C ARG A 218 -6.31 41.98 5.94
N LYS A 219 -5.98 40.74 6.29
CA LYS A 219 -6.71 39.54 5.88
C LYS A 219 -7.03 38.68 7.09
N GLY A 220 -8.18 38.02 7.11
CA GLY A 220 -8.55 37.17 8.24
C GLY A 220 -9.97 36.64 8.19
N ALA A 221 -10.41 36.07 9.31
CA ALA A 221 -11.79 35.60 9.42
C ALA A 221 -12.79 36.74 9.16
N VAL A 222 -13.85 36.46 8.40
CA VAL A 222 -14.84 37.47 7.95
C VAL A 222 -15.35 38.32 9.11
N ASP A 223 -15.75 37.70 10.23
CA ASP A 223 -16.24 38.42 11.41
C ASP A 223 -15.19 39.33 12.07
N ALA A 224 -13.92 38.91 12.05
CA ALA A 224 -12.83 39.65 12.68
C ALA A 224 -12.48 40.89 11.84
N VAL A 225 -12.41 40.74 10.52
CA VAL A 225 -12.18 41.84 9.58
C VAL A 225 -13.36 42.81 9.60
N LYS A 226 -14.60 42.31 9.64
CA LYS A 226 -15.81 43.13 9.78
C LYS A 226 -15.75 44.04 11.02
N LYS A 227 -15.40 43.48 12.18
CA LYS A 227 -15.22 44.25 13.43
C LYS A 227 -14.09 45.27 13.33
N TRP A 228 -12.97 44.90 12.71
CA TRP A 228 -11.81 45.78 12.53
C TRP A 228 -12.13 46.99 11.64
N VAL A 229 -12.84 46.78 10.53
CA VAL A 229 -13.30 47.86 9.64
C VAL A 229 -14.33 48.76 10.34
N GLN A 230 -15.30 48.18 11.06
CA GLN A 230 -16.30 48.94 11.81
C GLN A 230 -15.69 49.80 12.92
N ALA A 231 -14.68 49.30 13.63
CA ALA A 231 -13.98 50.05 14.69
C ALA A 231 -13.29 51.32 14.15
N GLN A 232 -13.00 51.36 12.86
CA GLN A 232 -12.39 52.50 12.17
C GLN A 232 -13.44 53.40 11.49
N GLY A 233 -14.73 53.15 11.70
CA GLY A 233 -15.84 53.87 11.07
C GLY A 233 -16.05 53.52 9.59
N GLY A 234 -15.61 52.33 9.16
CA GLY A 234 -15.77 51.84 7.79
C GLY A 234 -17.13 51.21 7.51
N SER A 235 -17.40 50.97 6.23
CA SER A 235 -18.67 50.40 5.75
C SER A 235 -18.52 48.93 5.35
N ILE A 236 -19.57 48.13 5.57
CA ILE A 236 -19.58 46.71 5.25
C ILE A 236 -20.41 46.48 3.99
N PRO A 237 -19.85 45.88 2.92
CA PRO A 237 -20.60 45.56 1.71
C PRO A 237 -21.77 44.61 2.00
N ALA A 238 -22.94 44.87 1.39
CA ALA A 238 -24.15 44.09 1.64
C ALA A 238 -24.06 42.63 1.14
N ASP A 239 -23.23 42.38 0.12
CA ASP A 239 -23.03 41.06 -0.48
C ASP A 239 -21.93 40.22 0.20
N LEU A 240 -21.20 40.79 1.17
CA LEU A 240 -20.10 40.11 1.88
C LEU A 240 -20.57 38.84 2.59
N GLU A 241 -21.67 38.92 3.35
CA GLU A 241 -22.21 37.76 4.08
C GLU A 241 -22.75 36.71 3.12
N ALA A 242 -23.45 37.11 2.05
CA ALA A 242 -23.99 36.19 1.06
C ALA A 242 -22.86 35.40 0.36
N LYS A 243 -21.80 36.09 -0.08
CA LYS A 243 -20.64 35.46 -0.73
C LYS A 243 -19.79 34.64 0.24
N GLY A 244 -19.64 35.10 1.48
CA GLY A 244 -18.96 34.32 2.53
C GLY A 244 -19.70 33.02 2.86
N ASN A 245 -21.03 33.08 2.96
CA ASN A 245 -21.87 31.91 3.18
C ASN A 245 -21.86 30.96 1.98
N ALA A 246 -21.79 31.48 0.75
CA ALA A 246 -21.63 30.67 -0.45
C ALA A 246 -20.33 29.85 -0.40
N ILE A 247 -19.19 30.50 -0.10
CA ILE A 247 -17.90 29.83 0.08
C ILE A 247 -17.96 28.76 1.17
N ALA A 248 -18.60 29.08 2.32
CA ALA A 248 -18.76 28.14 3.41
C ALA A 248 -19.65 26.94 3.02
N SER A 249 -20.70 27.17 2.22
CA SER A 249 -21.60 26.12 1.73
C SER A 249 -20.94 25.17 0.73
N GLU A 250 -19.94 25.65 -0.02
CA GLU A 250 -19.08 24.82 -0.88
C GLU A 250 -18.00 24.07 -0.10
N GLY A 251 -17.92 24.31 1.20
CA GLY A 251 -17.07 23.58 2.13
C GLY A 251 -15.67 24.14 2.32
N GLY A 252 -15.39 25.37 1.86
CA GLY A 252 -14.14 26.04 2.23
C GLY A 252 -14.32 27.21 3.19
N THR A 253 -13.25 27.98 3.31
CA THR A 253 -13.11 29.02 4.33
C THR A 253 -12.95 30.38 3.67
N PRO A 254 -13.89 31.30 3.88
CA PRO A 254 -13.74 32.66 3.38
C PRO A 254 -12.79 33.44 4.30
N LEU A 255 -11.75 34.05 3.74
CA LEU A 255 -10.96 35.07 4.41
C LEU A 255 -11.27 36.44 3.81
N ALA A 256 -11.75 37.39 4.61
CA ALA A 256 -11.98 38.74 4.13
C ALA A 256 -10.67 39.50 3.99
N VAL A 257 -10.60 40.37 2.98
CA VAL A 257 -9.47 41.26 2.69
C VAL A 257 -9.95 42.70 2.75
N ALA A 258 -9.26 43.51 3.55
CA ALA A 258 -9.62 44.90 3.79
C ALA A 258 -8.39 45.80 3.81
N VAL A 259 -8.59 47.07 3.44
CA VAL A 259 -7.62 48.14 3.66
C VAL A 259 -8.33 49.28 4.38
N ASP A 260 -7.79 49.67 5.53
CA ASP A 260 -8.34 50.71 6.40
C ASP A 260 -9.84 50.54 6.71
N ARG A 261 -10.70 51.27 6.00
CA ARG A 261 -12.15 51.36 6.24
C ARG A 261 -13.00 50.62 5.21
N GLU A 262 -12.38 49.87 4.30
CA GLU A 262 -13.05 49.24 3.17
C GLU A 262 -12.68 47.77 3.04
N ILE A 263 -13.68 46.93 2.75
CA ILE A 263 -13.52 45.50 2.46
C ILE A 263 -13.63 45.33 0.94
N PHE A 264 -12.59 44.77 0.33
CA PHE A 264 -12.51 44.60 -1.12
C PHE A 264 -13.05 43.24 -1.56
N GLY A 265 -12.84 42.19 -0.76
CA GLY A 265 -13.20 40.84 -1.20
C GLY A 265 -12.99 39.76 -0.15
N LEU A 266 -13.18 38.54 -0.63
CA LEU A 266 -12.92 37.30 0.07
C LEU A 266 -11.87 36.48 -0.70
N ILE A 267 -11.00 35.79 0.03
CA ILE A 267 -10.16 34.72 -0.49
C ILE A 267 -10.89 33.42 -0.18
N TYR A 268 -11.22 32.66 -1.21
CA TYR A 268 -11.76 31.31 -1.06
C TYR A 268 -10.60 30.34 -0.78
N LEU A 269 -10.43 29.96 0.48
CA LEU A 269 -9.51 28.88 0.86
C LEU A 269 -10.24 27.53 0.82
N LYS A 270 -9.68 26.54 0.12
CA LYS A 270 -10.20 25.17 0.14
C LYS A 270 -9.09 24.15 0.40
N ASP A 271 -9.46 23.06 1.05
CA ASP A 271 -8.55 21.93 1.21
C ASP A 271 -8.38 21.23 -0.14
N THR A 272 -7.15 21.17 -0.63
CA THR A 272 -6.89 20.75 -2.01
C THR A 272 -6.46 19.28 -2.05
N VAL A 273 -7.15 18.50 -2.89
CA VAL A 273 -6.83 17.09 -3.14
C VAL A 273 -5.47 17.00 -3.82
N LYS A 274 -4.63 16.05 -3.39
CA LYS A 274 -3.32 15.83 -4.00
C LYS A 274 -3.47 15.45 -5.49
N PRO A 275 -2.52 15.86 -6.36
CA PRO A 275 -2.56 15.48 -7.78
C PRO A 275 -2.62 13.96 -7.97
N GLY A 276 -3.39 13.50 -8.96
CA GLY A 276 -3.47 12.09 -9.35
C GLY A 276 -4.34 11.19 -8.45
N MET A 277 -4.87 11.68 -7.32
CA MET A 277 -5.67 10.86 -6.39
C MET A 277 -6.88 10.20 -7.05
N ARG A 278 -7.54 10.88 -8.01
CA ARG A 278 -8.67 10.33 -8.77
C ARG A 278 -8.31 9.08 -9.54
N GLU A 279 -7.22 9.14 -10.30
CA GLU A 279 -6.73 8.01 -11.08
C GLU A 279 -6.33 6.84 -10.17
N ARG A 280 -5.76 7.14 -9.01
CA ARG A 280 -5.35 6.16 -7.99
C ARG A 280 -6.56 5.44 -7.38
N PHE A 281 -7.61 6.16 -7.00
CA PHE A 281 -8.83 5.52 -6.51
C PHE A 281 -9.58 4.73 -7.59
N GLU A 282 -9.52 5.17 -8.86
CA GLU A 282 -10.01 4.37 -9.98
C GLU A 282 -9.23 3.06 -10.16
N GLN A 283 -7.91 3.06 -9.95
CA GLN A 283 -7.10 1.84 -9.96
C GLN A 283 -7.50 0.88 -8.84
N LEU A 284 -7.68 1.38 -7.61
CA LEU A 284 -8.16 0.58 -6.48
C LEU A 284 -9.54 -0.03 -6.76
N ARG A 285 -10.46 0.75 -7.34
CA ARG A 285 -11.78 0.28 -7.75
C ARG A 285 -11.71 -0.81 -8.81
N LYS A 286 -10.82 -0.69 -9.80
CA LYS A 286 -10.54 -1.75 -10.81
C LYS A 286 -9.95 -3.02 -10.18
N MET A 287 -9.29 -2.91 -9.02
CA MET A 287 -8.80 -4.04 -8.23
C MET A 287 -9.87 -4.63 -7.29
N GLY A 288 -11.08 -4.07 -7.27
CA GLY A 288 -12.19 -4.50 -6.41
C GLY A 288 -12.10 -4.00 -4.98
N ILE A 289 -11.33 -2.93 -4.73
CA ILE A 289 -11.14 -2.35 -3.40
C ILE A 289 -12.06 -1.14 -3.25
N LYS A 290 -12.94 -1.17 -2.24
CA LYS A 290 -13.80 -0.05 -1.84
C LYS A 290 -12.98 0.99 -1.07
N THR A 291 -13.17 2.26 -1.36
CA THR A 291 -12.47 3.38 -0.69
C THR A 291 -13.43 4.21 0.14
N ILE A 292 -13.10 4.40 1.43
CA ILE A 292 -13.92 5.17 2.37
C ILE A 292 -13.06 6.28 2.96
N MET A 293 -13.48 7.54 2.77
CA MET A 293 -12.82 8.69 3.39
C MET A 293 -13.41 8.99 4.76
N CYS A 294 -12.58 9.12 5.79
CA CYS A 294 -12.99 9.64 7.09
C CYS A 294 -12.44 11.05 7.29
N THR A 295 -13.30 11.99 7.71
CA THR A 295 -12.89 13.37 7.99
C THR A 295 -13.66 13.95 9.17
N GLY A 296 -13.02 14.85 9.91
CA GLY A 296 -13.68 15.66 10.94
C GLY A 296 -14.43 16.88 10.38
N ASP A 297 -14.36 17.12 9.06
CA ASP A 297 -15.11 18.20 8.42
C ASP A 297 -16.62 17.93 8.41
N ASN A 298 -17.40 18.99 8.22
CA ASN A 298 -18.84 18.88 8.07
C ASN A 298 -19.23 18.08 6.80
N PRO A 299 -20.49 17.60 6.71
CA PRO A 299 -20.95 16.77 5.58
C PRO A 299 -20.82 17.42 4.19
N LEU A 300 -20.97 18.74 4.08
CA LEU A 300 -20.86 19.46 2.80
C LEU A 300 -19.43 19.46 2.29
N THR A 301 -18.46 19.86 3.12
CA THR A 301 -17.03 19.82 2.80
C THR A 301 -16.58 18.41 2.45
N ALA A 302 -16.99 17.42 3.27
CA ALA A 302 -16.65 16.02 3.04
C ALA A 302 -17.18 15.52 1.68
N ALA A 303 -18.42 15.84 1.32
CA ALA A 303 -19.01 15.45 0.05
C ALA A 303 -18.30 16.09 -1.16
N THR A 304 -17.90 17.35 -1.06
CA THR A 304 -17.14 18.05 -2.11
C THR A 304 -15.79 17.38 -2.34
N ILE A 305 -15.02 17.15 -1.28
CA ILE A 305 -13.70 16.50 -1.37
C ILE A 305 -13.83 15.06 -1.86
N ALA A 306 -14.83 14.31 -1.38
CA ALA A 306 -15.08 12.94 -1.82
C ALA A 306 -15.33 12.87 -3.34
N ARG A 307 -16.11 13.81 -3.88
CA ARG A 307 -16.41 13.90 -5.32
C ARG A 307 -15.21 14.35 -6.14
N GLU A 308 -14.40 15.28 -5.62
CA GLU A 308 -13.18 15.76 -6.27
C GLU A 308 -12.12 14.65 -6.32
N ALA A 309 -11.93 13.93 -5.22
CA ALA A 309 -10.99 12.82 -5.10
C ALA A 309 -11.49 11.55 -5.82
N GLY A 310 -12.80 11.29 -5.88
CA GLY A 310 -13.36 10.09 -6.52
C GLY A 310 -13.41 8.84 -5.62
N VAL A 311 -13.51 9.02 -4.31
CA VAL A 311 -13.72 7.92 -3.35
C VAL A 311 -15.11 7.30 -3.47
N ASP A 312 -15.30 6.07 -3.00
CA ASP A 312 -16.60 5.37 -3.08
C ASP A 312 -17.61 5.86 -2.03
N ASP A 313 -17.12 6.21 -0.84
CA ASP A 313 -17.93 6.51 0.33
C ASP A 313 -17.19 7.48 1.26
N PHE A 314 -17.91 8.17 2.15
CA PHE A 314 -17.28 9.06 3.13
C PHE A 314 -18.04 9.14 4.46
N ILE A 315 -17.31 9.52 5.50
CA ILE A 315 -17.80 9.71 6.86
C ILE A 315 -17.34 11.08 7.31
N ALA A 316 -18.32 11.98 7.46
CA ALA A 316 -18.11 13.34 7.95
C ALA A 316 -18.21 13.39 9.48
N GLU A 317 -17.66 14.45 10.07
CA GLU A 317 -17.63 14.69 11.52
C GLU A 317 -17.10 13.48 12.31
N SER A 318 -16.21 12.69 11.70
CA SER A 318 -15.69 11.45 12.22
C SER A 318 -14.82 11.69 13.45
N LYS A 319 -15.20 11.06 14.57
CA LYS A 319 -14.37 10.94 15.76
C LYS A 319 -13.41 9.73 15.63
N PRO A 320 -12.37 9.63 16.48
CA PRO A 320 -11.49 8.46 16.49
C PRO A 320 -12.24 7.14 16.67
N GLU A 321 -13.28 7.12 17.50
CA GLU A 321 -14.12 5.93 17.74
C GLU A 321 -14.90 5.50 16.49
N ASP A 322 -15.33 6.46 15.67
CA ASP A 322 -16.06 6.20 14.44
C ASP A 322 -15.17 5.49 13.41
N LYS A 323 -13.88 5.86 13.34
CA LYS A 323 -12.91 5.17 12.46
C LYS A 323 -12.81 3.69 12.82
N ILE A 324 -12.69 3.38 14.12
CA ILE A 324 -12.65 2.01 14.63
C ILE A 324 -13.96 1.27 14.34
N ALA A 325 -15.11 1.93 14.55
CA ALA A 325 -16.42 1.34 14.31
C ALA A 325 -16.60 0.94 12.84
N VAL A 326 -16.09 1.75 11.91
CA VAL A 326 -16.18 1.49 10.47
C VAL A 326 -15.27 0.33 10.06
N ILE A 327 -14.05 0.28 10.60
CA ILE A 327 -13.16 -0.88 10.43
C ILE A 327 -13.87 -2.15 10.89
N ARG A 328 -14.43 -2.15 12.10
CA ARG A 328 -15.14 -3.32 12.65
C ARG A 328 -16.37 -3.70 11.84
N ARG A 329 -17.12 -2.73 11.32
CA ARG A 329 -18.29 -2.97 10.48
C ARG A 329 -17.89 -3.71 9.20
N GLU A 330 -16.88 -3.23 8.49
CA GLU A 330 -16.40 -3.88 7.27
C GLU A 330 -15.79 -5.26 7.59
N GLN A 331 -15.02 -5.39 8.68
CA GLN A 331 -14.48 -6.68 9.15
C GLN A 331 -15.57 -7.69 9.51
N ALA A 332 -16.69 -7.25 10.11
CA ALA A 332 -17.83 -8.11 10.44
C ALA A 332 -18.53 -8.67 9.19
N GLU A 333 -18.40 -7.99 8.04
CA GLU A 333 -18.85 -8.49 6.74
C GLU A 333 -17.84 -9.48 6.10
N GLY A 334 -16.76 -9.82 6.80
CA GLY A 334 -15.71 -10.73 6.33
C GLY A 334 -14.69 -10.08 5.39
N LYS A 335 -14.65 -8.74 5.34
CA LYS A 335 -13.71 -7.98 4.51
C LYS A 335 -12.41 -7.73 5.27
N LEU A 336 -11.28 -7.78 4.56
CA LEU A 336 -10.02 -7.28 5.09
C LEU A 336 -9.90 -5.77 4.87
N VAL A 337 -9.55 -5.06 5.94
CA VAL A 337 -9.58 -3.60 5.97
C VAL A 337 -8.16 -3.06 6.10
N ALA A 338 -7.81 -2.15 5.19
CA ALA A 338 -6.63 -1.31 5.33
C ALA A 338 -6.99 0.08 5.80
N MET A 339 -6.09 0.70 6.57
CA MET A 339 -6.21 2.09 6.98
C MET A 339 -4.90 2.84 6.75
N THR A 340 -5.00 4.08 6.30
CA THR A 340 -3.88 5.04 6.27
C THR A 340 -4.12 6.18 7.26
N GLY A 341 -3.08 6.63 7.95
CA GLY A 341 -3.15 7.77 8.87
C GLY A 341 -1.78 8.27 9.34
N ASP A 342 -1.76 9.44 9.94
CA ASP A 342 -0.55 10.10 10.46
C ASP A 342 -0.68 10.64 11.89
N GLY A 343 -1.92 10.79 12.38
CA GLY A 343 -2.18 11.38 13.68
C GLY A 343 -2.04 10.41 14.85
N THR A 344 -1.77 10.94 16.05
CA THR A 344 -1.94 10.20 17.32
C THR A 344 -3.36 9.65 17.46
N ASN A 345 -4.34 10.37 16.92
CA ASN A 345 -5.75 10.00 16.93
C ASN A 345 -6.06 8.78 16.05
N ASP A 346 -5.18 8.46 15.09
CA ASP A 346 -5.35 7.35 14.17
C ASP A 346 -4.69 6.07 14.68
N ALA A 347 -3.76 6.17 15.63
CA ALA A 347 -3.02 5.02 16.16
C ALA A 347 -3.94 3.85 16.59
N PRO A 348 -5.05 4.07 17.33
CA PRO A 348 -5.95 2.97 17.70
C PRO A 348 -6.64 2.32 16.50
N ALA A 349 -6.98 3.11 15.48
CA ALA A 349 -7.65 2.62 14.28
C ALA A 349 -6.66 1.90 13.34
N LEU A 350 -5.43 2.40 13.21
CA LEU A 350 -4.32 1.74 12.52
C LEU A 350 -4.00 0.36 13.14
N ALA A 351 -4.02 0.25 14.47
CA ALA A 351 -3.83 -1.02 15.17
C ALA A 351 -5.00 -1.99 15.02
N GLN A 352 -6.23 -1.49 14.83
CA GLN A 352 -7.43 -2.31 14.64
C GLN A 352 -7.55 -2.85 13.20
N ALA A 353 -6.99 -2.13 12.22
CA ALA A 353 -7.00 -2.54 10.82
C ALA A 353 -6.14 -3.79 10.57
N ASP A 354 -6.49 -4.58 9.55
CA ASP A 354 -5.69 -5.74 9.14
C ASP A 354 -4.34 -5.29 8.56
N VAL A 355 -4.36 -4.15 7.85
CA VAL A 355 -3.18 -3.45 7.35
C VAL A 355 -3.27 -1.99 7.75
N GLY A 356 -2.46 -1.58 8.73
CA GLY A 356 -2.31 -0.19 9.14
C GLY A 356 -1.05 0.39 8.50
N LEU A 357 -1.20 1.41 7.65
CA LEU A 357 -0.10 2.12 7.00
C LEU A 357 0.05 3.53 7.60
N ALA A 358 1.08 3.73 8.41
CA ALA A 358 1.43 5.05 8.93
C ALA A 358 2.32 5.82 7.96
N MET A 359 2.17 7.13 7.90
CA MET A 359 3.10 8.01 7.18
C MET A 359 4.36 8.27 8.01
N ASN A 360 5.52 8.41 7.37
CA ASN A 360 6.78 8.71 8.06
C ASN A 360 6.77 10.08 8.75
N SER A 361 6.10 11.06 8.14
CA SER A 361 5.77 12.37 8.75
C SER A 361 4.85 12.26 9.96
N GLY A 362 4.18 11.12 10.14
CA GLY A 362 3.25 10.86 11.22
C GLY A 362 3.90 10.73 12.59
N THR A 363 3.06 10.79 13.61
CA THR A 363 3.46 10.75 15.02
C THR A 363 4.11 9.40 15.37
N VAL A 364 4.95 9.39 16.41
CA VAL A 364 5.60 8.14 16.88
C VAL A 364 4.55 7.08 17.25
N ALA A 365 3.47 7.50 17.91
CA ALA A 365 2.37 6.62 18.26
C ALA A 365 1.70 5.96 17.04
N ALA A 366 1.48 6.71 15.95
CA ALA A 366 0.93 6.16 14.72
C ALA A 366 1.87 5.12 14.08
N LYS A 367 3.17 5.40 14.06
CA LYS A 367 4.19 4.49 13.50
C LYS A 367 4.37 3.21 14.32
N GLU A 368 4.24 3.28 15.64
CA GLU A 368 4.31 2.09 16.52
C GLU A 368 3.03 1.25 16.48
N ALA A 369 1.87 1.87 16.28
CA ALA A 369 0.60 1.18 16.18
C ALA A 369 0.38 0.52 14.80
N ALA A 370 0.92 1.11 13.75
CA ALA A 370 0.82 0.60 12.38
C ALA A 370 1.72 -0.62 12.15
N ASN A 371 1.26 -1.53 11.29
CA ASN A 371 2.05 -2.70 10.88
C ASN A 371 2.83 -2.47 9.57
N MET A 372 2.66 -1.29 8.96
CA MET A 372 3.48 -0.76 7.89
C MET A 372 3.75 0.74 8.08
N VAL A 373 4.90 1.21 7.60
CA VAL A 373 5.25 2.64 7.59
C VAL A 373 5.72 3.02 6.18
N ASP A 374 5.07 4.01 5.57
CA ASP A 374 5.53 4.60 4.32
C ASP A 374 6.55 5.70 4.57
N LEU A 375 7.78 5.47 4.09
CA LEU A 375 8.92 6.38 4.27
C LEU A 375 8.80 7.69 3.47
N ASP A 376 8.04 7.70 2.37
CA ASP A 376 7.90 8.87 1.51
C ASP A 376 6.67 9.73 1.87
N SER A 377 5.80 9.24 2.76
CA SER A 377 4.53 9.91 3.14
C SER A 377 3.61 10.20 1.94
N ASP A 378 3.59 9.26 0.99
CA ASP A 378 2.74 9.22 -0.18
C ASP A 378 1.68 8.09 -0.04
N PRO A 379 0.42 8.44 0.28
CA PRO A 379 -0.63 7.44 0.48
C PRO A 379 -1.00 6.69 -0.80
N SER A 380 -0.57 7.15 -1.97
CA SER A 380 -0.79 6.44 -3.23
C SER A 380 -0.04 5.10 -3.28
N LYS A 381 1.05 4.95 -2.50
CA LYS A 381 1.86 3.73 -2.42
C LYS A 381 1.15 2.48 -1.94
N ILE A 382 0.01 2.65 -1.27
CA ILE A 382 -0.81 1.52 -0.87
C ILE A 382 -1.18 0.64 -2.09
N ILE A 383 -1.31 1.22 -3.29
CA ILE A 383 -1.65 0.49 -4.51
C ILE A 383 -0.52 -0.47 -4.87
N GLU A 384 0.71 0.02 -4.82
CA GLU A 384 1.93 -0.75 -5.06
C GLU A 384 2.08 -1.85 -4.00
N VAL A 385 1.83 -1.53 -2.72
CA VAL A 385 1.86 -2.51 -1.62
C VAL A 385 0.81 -3.62 -1.80
N VAL A 386 -0.42 -3.27 -2.19
CA VAL A 386 -1.49 -4.22 -2.51
C VAL A 386 -1.10 -5.07 -3.72
N ALA A 387 -0.53 -4.47 -4.77
CA ALA A 387 -0.10 -5.19 -5.97
C ALA A 387 1.01 -6.21 -5.65
N ILE A 388 1.97 -5.84 -4.82
CA ILE A 388 3.03 -6.75 -4.32
C ILE A 388 2.41 -7.89 -3.51
N GLY A 389 1.47 -7.59 -2.61
CA GLY A 389 0.73 -8.57 -1.84
C GLY A 389 -0.02 -9.57 -2.74
N LYS A 390 -0.77 -9.08 -3.74
CA LYS A 390 -1.46 -9.93 -4.73
C LYS A 390 -0.49 -10.81 -5.51
N GLN A 391 0.65 -10.27 -5.92
CA GLN A 391 1.68 -11.04 -6.61
C GLN A 391 2.24 -12.16 -5.72
N LEU A 392 2.43 -11.95 -4.42
CA LEU A 392 2.86 -13.00 -3.50
C LEU A 392 1.86 -14.15 -3.43
N LEU A 393 0.59 -13.83 -3.22
CA LEU A 393 -0.50 -14.81 -3.15
C LEU A 393 -0.60 -15.62 -4.45
N MET A 394 -0.54 -14.93 -5.60
CA MET A 394 -0.52 -15.56 -6.93
C MET A 394 0.67 -16.48 -7.14
N THR A 395 1.86 -16.06 -6.70
CA THR A 395 3.09 -16.85 -6.85
C THR A 395 3.01 -18.15 -6.06
N ARG A 396 2.47 -18.10 -4.83
CA ARG A 396 2.22 -19.31 -4.05
C ARG A 396 1.22 -20.22 -4.72
N GLY A 397 0.06 -19.69 -5.15
CA GLY A 397 -0.95 -20.48 -5.84
C GLY A 397 -0.43 -21.16 -7.11
N ALA A 398 0.35 -20.44 -7.91
CA ALA A 398 0.99 -20.94 -9.12
C ALA A 398 1.98 -22.07 -8.84
N LEU A 399 2.88 -21.89 -7.87
CA LEU A 399 3.86 -22.91 -7.50
C LEU A 399 3.22 -24.14 -6.85
N THR A 400 2.16 -23.97 -6.05
CA THR A 400 1.39 -25.10 -5.52
C THR A 400 0.71 -25.88 -6.65
N THR A 401 0.08 -25.19 -7.60
CA THR A 401 -0.57 -25.82 -8.76
C THR A 401 0.44 -26.60 -9.60
N PHE A 402 1.59 -25.98 -9.90
CA PHE A 402 2.67 -26.61 -10.63
C PHE A 402 3.23 -27.84 -9.88
N SER A 403 3.49 -27.69 -8.58
CA SER A 403 4.06 -28.76 -7.75
C SER A 403 3.14 -29.97 -7.64
N ILE A 404 1.82 -29.77 -7.50
CA ILE A 404 0.85 -30.88 -7.42
C ILE A 404 0.69 -31.55 -8.78
N ALA A 405 0.62 -30.77 -9.88
CA ALA A 405 0.50 -31.33 -11.22
C ALA A 405 1.72 -32.19 -11.61
N ASN A 406 2.91 -31.84 -11.10
CA ASN A 406 4.15 -32.58 -11.32
C ASN A 406 4.10 -34.03 -10.82
N ASP A 407 3.36 -34.30 -9.74
CA ASP A 407 3.30 -35.64 -9.15
C ASP A 407 2.74 -36.69 -10.12
N VAL A 408 1.89 -36.28 -11.09
CA VAL A 408 1.39 -37.17 -12.15
C VAL A 408 2.54 -37.81 -12.93
N ALA A 409 3.52 -37.01 -13.38
CA ALA A 409 4.66 -37.53 -14.12
C ALA A 409 5.54 -38.44 -13.26
N LYS A 410 5.73 -38.06 -11.98
CA LYS A 410 6.53 -38.86 -11.03
C LYS A 410 5.91 -40.22 -10.78
N TYR A 411 4.58 -40.32 -10.71
CA TYR A 411 3.89 -41.61 -10.65
C TYR A 411 4.16 -42.47 -11.87
N PHE A 412 4.06 -41.90 -13.09
CA PHE A 412 4.35 -42.62 -14.32
C PHE A 412 5.84 -42.96 -14.51
N ALA A 413 6.76 -42.30 -13.80
CA ALA A 413 8.18 -42.66 -13.80
C ALA A 413 8.48 -43.81 -12.83
N ILE A 414 8.01 -43.70 -11.58
CA ILE A 414 8.48 -44.56 -10.49
C ILE A 414 7.66 -45.83 -10.36
N ILE A 415 6.32 -45.76 -10.49
CA ILE A 415 5.46 -46.93 -10.27
C ILE A 415 5.75 -48.06 -11.28
N PRO A 416 5.88 -47.80 -12.60
CA PRO A 416 6.27 -48.85 -13.54
C PRO A 416 7.64 -49.42 -13.18
N ALA A 417 8.64 -48.57 -12.97
CA ALA A 417 10.00 -48.98 -12.61
C ALA A 417 10.07 -49.88 -11.37
N MET A 418 9.26 -49.58 -10.35
CA MET A 418 9.21 -50.38 -9.12
C MET A 418 8.67 -51.80 -9.33
N PHE A 419 7.67 -51.95 -10.20
CA PHE A 419 6.90 -53.19 -10.29
C PHE A 419 7.15 -53.98 -11.59
N THR A 420 7.77 -53.41 -12.62
CA THR A 420 7.97 -54.08 -13.92
C THR A 420 8.71 -55.41 -13.84
N LEU A 421 9.64 -55.56 -12.88
CA LEU A 421 10.36 -56.82 -12.68
C LEU A 421 9.47 -57.94 -12.14
N ALA A 422 8.44 -57.60 -11.36
CA ALA A 422 7.53 -58.57 -10.74
C ALA A 422 6.20 -58.71 -11.51
N ILE A 423 5.76 -57.63 -12.16
CA ILE A 423 4.51 -57.53 -12.91
C ILE A 423 4.84 -56.89 -14.28
N PRO A 424 5.24 -57.69 -15.28
CA PRO A 424 5.64 -57.18 -16.60
C PRO A 424 4.58 -56.31 -17.28
N GLN A 425 3.30 -56.53 -16.98
CA GLN A 425 2.18 -55.72 -17.51
C GLN A 425 2.26 -54.25 -17.10
N MET A 426 3.01 -53.92 -16.03
CA MET A 426 3.24 -52.54 -15.60
C MET A 426 4.07 -51.73 -16.60
N GLU A 427 4.76 -52.38 -17.54
CA GLU A 427 5.50 -51.70 -18.61
C GLU A 427 4.57 -50.86 -19.51
N ALA A 428 3.30 -51.26 -19.65
CA ALA A 428 2.30 -50.47 -20.38
C ALA A 428 2.06 -49.07 -19.76
N LEU A 429 2.37 -48.90 -18.47
CA LEU A 429 2.28 -47.63 -17.76
C LEU A 429 3.57 -46.79 -17.89
N ASN A 430 4.66 -47.32 -18.47
CA ASN A 430 5.87 -46.56 -18.79
C ASN A 430 5.66 -45.70 -20.06
N ILE A 431 4.77 -44.71 -19.96
CA ILE A 431 4.40 -43.81 -21.07
C ILE A 431 5.63 -43.06 -21.60
N MET A 432 6.58 -42.71 -20.72
CA MET A 432 7.83 -42.02 -21.07
C MET A 432 8.87 -42.91 -21.74
N LYS A 433 8.66 -44.24 -21.77
CA LYS A 433 9.62 -45.23 -22.29
C LYS A 433 11.01 -45.05 -21.67
N LEU A 434 11.08 -44.98 -20.34
CA LEU A 434 12.33 -44.84 -19.59
C LEU A 434 13.19 -46.11 -19.72
N GLY A 435 14.52 -45.96 -19.74
CA GLY A 435 15.46 -47.00 -20.15
C GLY A 435 15.51 -48.23 -19.23
N SER A 436 15.72 -48.02 -17.93
CA SER A 436 15.72 -49.09 -16.93
C SER A 436 15.00 -48.66 -15.64
N PRO A 437 14.59 -49.62 -14.78
CA PRO A 437 14.03 -49.29 -13.47
C PRO A 437 14.91 -48.34 -12.63
N MET A 438 16.23 -48.59 -12.62
CA MET A 438 17.19 -47.79 -11.88
C MET A 438 17.30 -46.38 -12.47
N SER A 439 17.43 -46.25 -13.79
CA SER A 439 17.56 -44.95 -14.46
C SER A 439 16.28 -44.12 -14.30
N ALA A 440 15.10 -44.75 -14.35
CA ALA A 440 13.82 -44.09 -14.15
C ALA A 440 13.68 -43.46 -12.76
N ILE A 441 13.98 -44.23 -11.70
CA ILE A 441 13.92 -43.75 -10.31
C ILE A 441 14.95 -42.64 -10.08
N LEU A 442 16.18 -42.82 -10.58
CA LEU A 442 17.23 -41.82 -10.42
C LEU A 442 16.89 -40.53 -11.18
N SER A 443 16.32 -40.63 -12.37
CA SER A 443 15.91 -39.47 -13.17
C SER A 443 14.79 -38.68 -12.51
N ALA A 444 13.80 -39.36 -11.93
CA ALA A 444 12.75 -38.71 -11.16
C ALA A 444 13.31 -37.97 -9.94
N LEU A 445 14.27 -38.57 -9.21
CA LEU A 445 14.94 -37.93 -8.08
C LEU A 445 15.76 -36.71 -8.49
N ILE A 446 16.56 -36.82 -9.55
CA ILE A 446 17.37 -35.71 -10.06
C ILE A 446 16.46 -34.57 -10.51
N PHE A 447 15.37 -34.87 -11.22
CA PHE A 447 14.39 -33.85 -11.60
C PHE A 447 13.80 -33.14 -10.38
N ASN A 448 13.40 -33.91 -9.35
CA ASN A 448 12.85 -33.36 -8.11
C ASN A 448 13.83 -32.44 -7.38
N ALA A 449 15.14 -32.69 -7.47
CA ALA A 449 16.17 -31.84 -6.90
C ALA A 449 16.44 -30.58 -7.74
N ILE A 450 16.54 -30.72 -9.07
CA ILE A 450 16.89 -29.63 -10.00
C ILE A 450 15.73 -28.63 -10.16
N ILE A 451 14.47 -29.07 -10.05
CA ILE A 451 13.33 -28.18 -10.26
C ILE A 451 13.26 -27.07 -9.20
N ILE A 452 13.78 -27.30 -7.99
CA ILE A 452 13.80 -26.31 -6.90
C ILE A 452 14.61 -25.06 -7.29
N PRO A 453 15.93 -25.16 -7.60
CA PRO A 453 16.73 -23.99 -7.98
C PRO A 453 16.22 -23.32 -9.27
N LEU A 454 15.64 -24.08 -10.22
CA LEU A 454 15.04 -23.51 -11.43
C LEU A 454 13.83 -22.62 -11.13
N LEU A 455 13.09 -22.90 -10.05
CA LEU A 455 11.91 -22.13 -9.64
C LEU A 455 12.24 -21.00 -8.65
N ILE A 456 13.46 -20.92 -8.09
CA ILE A 456 13.88 -19.82 -7.20
C ILE A 456 13.70 -18.44 -7.87
N PRO A 457 14.13 -18.20 -9.13
CA PRO A 457 13.93 -16.91 -9.78
C PRO A 457 12.46 -16.52 -9.90
N LEU A 458 11.56 -17.50 -10.12
CA LEU A 458 10.12 -17.26 -10.17
C LEU A 458 9.56 -16.95 -8.78
N ALA A 459 10.01 -17.67 -7.75
CA ALA A 459 9.63 -17.44 -6.36
C ALA A 459 10.06 -16.04 -5.86
N MET A 460 11.25 -15.58 -6.28
CA MET A 460 11.81 -14.28 -5.89
C MET A 460 11.20 -13.11 -6.69
N LYS A 461 11.10 -13.22 -8.01
CA LYS A 461 10.52 -12.16 -8.86
C LYS A 461 9.00 -12.06 -8.70
N GLY A 462 8.35 -13.19 -8.44
CA GLY A 462 6.90 -13.34 -8.38
C GLY A 462 6.22 -13.36 -9.74
N VAL A 463 5.01 -13.91 -9.79
CA VAL A 463 4.16 -13.98 -10.98
C VAL A 463 3.56 -12.62 -11.32
N THR A 464 3.70 -12.15 -12.56
CA THR A 464 3.17 -10.85 -12.97
C THR A 464 1.66 -10.74 -12.77
N TYR A 465 1.23 -9.82 -11.92
CA TYR A 465 -0.18 -9.51 -11.69
C TYR A 465 -0.75 -8.72 -12.87
N LYS A 466 -1.94 -9.14 -13.34
CA LYS A 466 -2.77 -8.38 -14.28
C LYS A 466 -4.18 -8.31 -13.70
N PRO A 467 -4.82 -7.13 -13.60
CA PRO A 467 -6.19 -7.02 -13.11
C PRO A 467 -7.14 -7.81 -14.02
N MET A 468 -7.76 -8.85 -13.48
CA MET A 468 -8.68 -9.75 -14.18
C MET A 468 -9.70 -10.30 -13.18
N SER A 469 -10.83 -10.81 -13.66
CA SER A 469 -11.80 -11.49 -12.79
C SER A 469 -11.20 -12.75 -12.15
N SER A 470 -11.67 -13.11 -10.95
CA SER A 470 -11.19 -14.30 -10.22
C SER A 470 -11.29 -15.58 -11.05
N THR A 471 -12.35 -15.74 -11.84
CA THR A 471 -12.54 -16.89 -12.74
C THR A 471 -11.50 -16.94 -13.86
N GLN A 472 -11.17 -15.80 -14.46
CA GLN A 472 -10.14 -15.73 -15.50
C GLN A 472 -8.75 -15.97 -14.92
N LEU A 473 -8.46 -15.45 -13.72
CA LEU A 473 -7.22 -15.70 -12.99
C LEU A 473 -7.05 -17.19 -12.70
N LEU A 474 -8.09 -17.86 -12.18
CA LEU A 474 -8.06 -19.30 -11.93
C LEU A 474 -7.84 -20.10 -13.22
N ARG A 475 -8.59 -19.81 -14.29
CA ARG A 475 -8.44 -20.51 -15.57
C ARG A 475 -7.04 -20.34 -16.14
N ARG A 476 -6.49 -19.13 -16.10
CA ARG A 476 -5.13 -18.84 -16.55
C ARG A 476 -4.09 -19.57 -15.70
N ASN A 477 -4.27 -19.62 -14.39
CA ASN A 477 -3.38 -20.33 -13.48
C ASN A 477 -3.37 -21.83 -13.75
N LEU A 478 -4.55 -22.46 -13.87
CA LEU A 478 -4.67 -23.89 -14.20
C LEU A 478 -4.10 -24.19 -15.59
N PHE A 479 -4.33 -23.32 -16.57
CA PHE A 479 -3.80 -23.52 -17.92
C PHE A 479 -2.26 -23.41 -17.96
N LEU A 480 -1.67 -22.37 -17.37
CA LEU A 480 -0.22 -22.16 -17.44
C LEU A 480 0.55 -23.07 -16.48
N TYR A 481 0.18 -23.06 -15.20
CA TYR A 481 0.92 -23.76 -14.15
C TYR A 481 0.42 -25.19 -13.95
N GLY A 482 -0.86 -25.48 -14.22
CA GLY A 482 -1.38 -26.84 -14.20
C GLY A 482 -0.89 -27.66 -15.39
N LEU A 483 -1.11 -27.19 -16.64
CA LEU A 483 -0.58 -27.91 -17.82
C LEU A 483 0.95 -27.88 -17.87
N GLY A 484 1.56 -26.74 -17.52
CA GLY A 484 3.02 -26.65 -17.42
C GLY A 484 3.57 -27.62 -16.38
N GLY A 485 2.96 -27.70 -15.20
CA GLY A 485 3.31 -28.67 -14.16
C GLY A 485 3.04 -30.12 -14.57
N GLY A 486 2.09 -30.37 -15.47
CA GLY A 486 1.87 -31.68 -16.06
C GLY A 486 2.91 -32.05 -17.12
N LEU A 487 3.24 -31.15 -18.05
CA LEU A 487 4.07 -31.48 -19.23
C LEU A 487 5.57 -31.36 -18.97
N VAL A 488 6.02 -30.31 -18.26
CA VAL A 488 7.45 -30.05 -18.01
C VAL A 488 8.13 -31.25 -17.33
N PRO A 489 7.53 -31.92 -16.34
CA PRO A 489 8.16 -33.07 -15.71
C PRO A 489 8.27 -34.30 -16.60
N PHE A 490 7.31 -34.57 -17.49
CA PHE A 490 7.44 -35.66 -18.46
C PHE A 490 8.66 -35.45 -19.37
N VAL A 491 8.82 -34.22 -19.88
CA VAL A 491 9.95 -33.87 -20.73
C VAL A 491 11.25 -33.87 -19.92
N GLY A 492 11.25 -33.28 -18.73
CA GLY A 492 12.41 -33.18 -17.86
C GLY A 492 12.95 -34.54 -17.42
N ILE A 493 12.08 -35.41 -16.90
CA ILE A 493 12.46 -36.77 -16.49
C ILE A 493 12.99 -37.56 -17.69
N LYS A 494 12.35 -37.46 -18.86
CA LYS A 494 12.83 -38.16 -20.06
C LYS A 494 14.21 -37.68 -20.52
N LEU A 495 14.45 -36.37 -20.52
CA LEU A 495 15.76 -35.82 -20.91
C LEU A 495 16.87 -36.24 -19.92
N ILE A 496 16.55 -36.26 -18.62
CA ILE A 496 17.49 -36.73 -17.60
C ILE A 496 17.75 -38.22 -17.79
N ASP A 497 16.72 -39.04 -18.03
CA ASP A 497 16.85 -40.48 -18.26
C ASP A 497 17.70 -40.79 -19.49
N LEU A 498 17.54 -40.05 -20.59
CA LEU A 498 18.38 -40.19 -21.77
C LEU A 498 19.87 -39.93 -21.46
N ALA A 499 20.17 -39.03 -20.54
CA ALA A 499 21.54 -38.76 -20.12
C ALA A 499 22.04 -39.83 -19.13
N VAL A 500 21.25 -40.16 -18.11
CA VAL A 500 21.61 -41.10 -17.04
C VAL A 500 21.76 -42.53 -17.56
N HIS A 501 20.86 -42.96 -18.45
CA HIS A 501 20.88 -44.31 -19.01
C HIS A 501 22.10 -44.59 -19.90
N LEU A 502 22.80 -43.56 -20.38
CA LEU A 502 24.07 -43.78 -21.07
C LEU A 502 25.20 -44.21 -20.11
N TRP A 503 25.02 -43.98 -18.81
CA TRP A 503 26.01 -44.28 -17.77
C TRP A 503 25.61 -45.47 -16.88
N ILE A 504 24.36 -45.95 -16.98
CA ILE A 504 23.78 -47.08 -16.22
C ILE A 504 23.13 -48.03 -17.20
#